data_AF-A0A2G9M475-F1
#
_entry.id   AF-A0A2G9M475-F1
#
_cell.length_a   1.000
_cell.length_b   1.000
_cell.length_c   1.000
_cell.angle_alpha   90.00
_cell.angle_beta   90.00
_cell.angle_gamma   90.00
#
_symmetry.space_group_name_H-M   'P 1'
#
loop_
_entity.id
_entity.type
_entity.pdbx_description
1 polymer ?
#
loop_
_entity_poly.entity_id
_entity_poly.type
_entity_poly.pdbx_seq_one_letter_code
_entity_poly.pdbx_strand_id
1 'polypeptide(L)'
;MKRKPTKHRLFLDSPRGKLGQMEVVGLVVIVILISLGMIFLAIFALKSDEQKKVFTRKELASSTMAALLKLTVPGQECGSGSDVPLPLGDKILEDCAQHYGSGPPNYDGRSDFLCDNKHSCQYFEETASTVLEDAVGRVGKRYELQVSLLRLGGEQETIFLIRSAAGGCPKSFASDRDGSGLYPLQIRQVGLLQSQLFICD
;
A
#
# COMPACT_ATOMS: atom_id res chain seq x y z
N MET A 1 -15.61 -60.36 71.57
CA MET A 1 -14.76 -59.15 71.35
C MET A 1 -15.65 -57.96 70.98
N LYS A 2 -15.68 -56.92 71.82
CA LYS A 2 -16.49 -55.70 71.68
C LYS A 2 -15.82 -54.71 70.70
N ARG A 3 -16.48 -54.34 69.60
CA ARG A 3 -16.08 -53.22 68.74
C ARG A 3 -16.87 -51.96 69.12
N LYS A 4 -16.16 -50.88 69.45
CA LYS A 4 -16.71 -49.55 69.78
C LYS A 4 -17.11 -48.80 68.51
N PRO A 5 -18.25 -48.10 68.48
CA PRO A 5 -18.59 -47.17 67.39
C PRO A 5 -17.86 -45.82 67.58
N THR A 6 -17.15 -45.39 66.53
CA THR A 6 -16.43 -44.11 66.46
C THR A 6 -17.41 -42.98 66.11
N LYS A 7 -17.40 -41.92 66.92
CA LYS A 7 -18.28 -40.76 66.84
C LYS A 7 -18.15 -40.01 65.51
N HIS A 8 -19.29 -39.74 64.89
CA HIS A 8 -19.50 -38.73 63.86
C HIS A 8 -18.94 -37.36 64.30
N ARG A 9 -18.05 -36.77 63.49
CA ARG A 9 -17.80 -35.33 63.52
C ARG A 9 -18.77 -34.67 62.55
N LEU A 10 -19.89 -34.21 63.09
CA LEU A 10 -20.71 -33.17 62.48
C LEU A 10 -19.88 -31.89 62.46
N PHE A 11 -19.32 -31.53 61.30
CA PHE A 11 -18.93 -30.16 61.03
C PHE A 11 -20.22 -29.34 60.96
N LEU A 12 -20.49 -28.62 62.04
CA LEU A 12 -21.53 -27.61 62.13
C LEU A 12 -21.23 -26.52 61.09
N ASP A 13 -21.94 -26.60 59.97
CA ASP A 13 -22.15 -25.47 59.08
C ASP A 13 -22.80 -24.37 59.92
N SER A 14 -22.02 -23.34 60.22
CA SER A 14 -22.48 -22.17 60.93
C SER A 14 -23.25 -21.30 59.93
N PRO A 15 -24.54 -21.00 60.12
CA PRO A 15 -25.26 -20.05 59.28
C PRO A 15 -24.80 -18.64 59.63
N ARG A 16 -23.57 -18.29 59.22
CA ARG A 16 -22.99 -16.96 59.37
C ARG A 16 -23.49 -16.08 58.23
N GLY A 17 -24.39 -15.16 58.59
CA GLY A 17 -24.63 -13.88 57.92
C GLY A 17 -24.80 -13.91 56.41
N LYS A 18 -25.99 -14.32 55.93
CA LYS A 18 -26.39 -14.22 54.50
C LYS A 18 -26.31 -12.80 53.90
N LEU A 19 -26.14 -11.77 54.74
CA LEU A 19 -26.06 -10.37 54.31
C LEU A 19 -24.64 -9.94 53.92
N GLY A 20 -23.58 -10.48 54.55
CA GLY A 20 -22.19 -10.09 54.25
C GLY A 20 -21.62 -10.77 52.99
N GLN A 21 -22.13 -11.95 52.64
CA GLN A 21 -21.68 -12.69 51.45
C GLN A 21 -22.13 -12.02 50.14
N MET A 22 -23.27 -11.32 50.11
CA MET A 22 -23.72 -10.62 48.90
C MET A 22 -22.82 -9.43 48.54
N GLU A 23 -22.24 -8.75 49.53
CA GLU A 23 -21.34 -7.61 49.31
C GLU A 23 -20.00 -8.06 48.71
N VAL A 24 -19.44 -9.17 49.22
CA VAL A 24 -18.19 -9.75 48.72
C VAL A 24 -18.34 -10.29 47.29
N VAL A 25 -19.48 -10.92 46.97
CA VAL A 25 -19.76 -11.42 45.61
C VAL A 25 -19.84 -10.26 44.61
N GLY A 26 -20.48 -9.14 44.98
CA GLY A 26 -20.55 -7.95 44.13
C GLY A 26 -19.17 -7.37 43.80
N LEU A 27 -18.28 -7.29 44.79
CA LEU A 27 -16.92 -6.80 44.60
C LEU A 27 -16.13 -7.69 43.62
N VAL A 28 -16.23 -9.01 43.76
CA VAL A 28 -15.55 -9.96 42.86
C VAL A 28 -16.01 -9.80 41.40
N VAL A 29 -17.31 -9.63 41.17
CA VAL A 29 -17.85 -9.44 39.81
C VAL A 29 -17.32 -8.14 39.19
N ILE A 30 -17.26 -7.06 39.94
CA ILE A 30 -16.72 -5.77 39.46
C ILE A 30 -15.25 -5.91 39.07
N VAL A 31 -14.44 -6.59 39.89
CA VAL A 31 -13.01 -6.82 39.59
C VAL A 31 -12.85 -7.62 38.30
N ILE A 32 -13.65 -8.68 38.09
CA ILE A 32 -13.61 -9.47 36.85
C ILE A 32 -13.98 -8.62 35.64
N LEU A 33 -15.03 -7.79 35.74
CA LEU A 33 -15.46 -6.92 34.64
C LEU A 33 -14.40 -5.87 34.29
N ILE A 34 -13.77 -5.23 35.29
CA ILE A 34 -12.68 -4.27 35.06
C ILE A 34 -11.48 -4.98 34.41
N SER A 35 -11.13 -6.18 34.88
CA SER A 35 -10.01 -6.97 34.35
C SER A 35 -10.23 -7.32 32.88
N LEU A 36 -11.43 -7.78 32.52
CA LEU A 36 -11.80 -8.08 31.13
C LEU A 36 -11.79 -6.81 30.27
N GLY A 37 -12.30 -5.68 30.77
CA GLY A 37 -12.26 -4.39 30.07
C GLY A 37 -10.83 -3.95 29.74
N MET A 38 -9.90 -4.07 30.70
CA MET A 38 -8.48 -3.76 30.50
C MET A 38 -7.82 -4.68 29.45
N ILE A 39 -8.16 -5.98 29.44
CA ILE A 39 -7.63 -6.93 28.45
C ILE A 39 -8.10 -6.55 27.03
N PHE A 40 -9.39 -6.21 26.86
CA PHE A 40 -9.89 -5.77 25.55
C PHE A 40 -9.21 -4.48 25.07
N LEU A 41 -8.99 -3.51 25.97
CA LEU A 41 -8.24 -2.29 25.65
C LEU A 41 -6.79 -2.59 25.25
N ALA A 42 -6.12 -3.49 25.96
CA ALA A 42 -4.75 -3.89 25.63
C ALA A 42 -4.68 -4.59 24.26
N ILE A 43 -5.61 -5.49 23.95
CA ILE A 43 -5.67 -6.17 22.65
C ILE A 43 -5.95 -5.16 21.53
N PHE A 44 -6.84 -4.19 21.75
CA PHE A 44 -7.14 -3.16 20.75
C PHE A 44 -5.96 -2.21 20.51
N ALA A 45 -5.23 -1.85 21.57
CA ALA A 45 -3.99 -1.07 21.46
C ALA A 45 -2.94 -1.82 20.62
N LEU A 46 -2.78 -3.13 20.84
CA LEU A 46 -1.84 -3.98 20.11
C LEU A 46 -2.26 -4.29 18.66
N LYS A 47 -3.56 -4.44 18.38
CA LYS A 47 -4.07 -4.69 17.01
C LYS A 47 -4.09 -3.46 16.11
N SER A 48 -3.84 -2.27 16.66
CA SER A 48 -3.89 -1.04 15.87
C SER A 48 -2.77 -0.93 14.82
N ASP A 49 -1.71 -1.74 14.90
CA ASP A 49 -0.56 -1.62 13.99
C ASP A 49 -0.79 -2.21 12.60
N GLU A 50 -1.52 -3.32 12.45
CA GLU A 50 -1.68 -3.96 11.13
C GLU A 50 -2.61 -3.15 10.21
N GLN A 51 -3.75 -2.68 10.74
CA GLN A 51 -4.65 -1.84 9.95
C GLN A 51 -4.06 -0.46 9.64
N LYS A 52 -3.26 0.11 10.55
CA LYS A 52 -2.53 1.35 10.28
C LYS A 52 -1.46 1.15 9.21
N LYS A 53 -0.74 0.02 9.20
CA LYS A 53 0.27 -0.30 8.18
C LYS A 53 -0.33 -0.41 6.77
N VAL A 54 -1.50 -1.04 6.63
CA VAL A 54 -2.18 -1.14 5.33
C VAL A 54 -2.66 0.23 4.84
N PHE A 55 -3.26 1.02 5.74
CA PHE A 55 -3.73 2.36 5.37
C PHE A 55 -2.58 3.27 4.93
N THR A 56 -1.46 3.26 5.67
CA THR A 56 -0.30 4.07 5.33
C THR A 56 0.39 3.61 4.05
N ARG A 57 0.49 2.30 3.76
CA ARG A 57 1.07 1.82 2.49
C ARG A 57 0.21 2.20 1.28
N LYS A 58 -1.11 2.06 1.37
CA LYS A 58 -2.02 2.44 0.29
C LYS A 58 -2.02 3.95 0.04
N GLU A 59 -2.04 4.74 1.12
CA GLU A 59 -1.97 6.20 1.04
C GLU A 59 -0.61 6.68 0.50
N LEU A 60 0.50 6.05 0.93
CA LEU A 60 1.83 6.31 0.40
C LEU A 60 1.89 5.99 -1.10
N ALA A 61 1.37 4.85 -1.54
CA ALA A 61 1.35 4.48 -2.95
C ALA A 61 0.52 5.47 -3.78
N SER A 62 -0.66 5.86 -3.31
CA SER A 62 -1.55 6.80 -4.00
C SER A 62 -0.96 8.21 -4.06
N SER A 63 -0.45 8.73 -2.95
CA SER A 63 0.17 10.06 -2.89
C SER A 63 1.44 10.13 -3.73
N THR A 64 2.29 9.10 -3.69
CA THR A 64 3.51 9.03 -4.50
C THR A 64 3.18 8.95 -5.99
N MET A 65 2.22 8.12 -6.39
CA MET A 65 1.79 8.02 -7.79
C MET A 65 1.21 9.35 -8.29
N ALA A 66 0.37 10.01 -7.48
CA ALA A 66 -0.20 11.31 -7.82
C ALA A 66 0.87 12.40 -7.92
N ALA A 67 1.87 12.38 -7.04
CA ALA A 67 3.01 13.29 -7.10
C ALA A 67 3.85 13.05 -8.35
N LEU A 68 4.19 11.78 -8.64
CA LEU A 68 4.97 11.37 -9.81
C LEU A 68 4.35 11.88 -11.12
N LEU A 69 3.04 11.67 -11.33
CA LEU A 69 2.36 12.11 -12.55
C LEU A 69 2.27 13.64 -12.67
N LYS A 70 2.29 14.35 -11.53
CA LYS A 70 2.26 15.82 -11.47
C LYS A 70 3.63 16.47 -11.49
N LEU A 71 4.72 15.69 -11.45
CA LEU A 71 6.06 16.25 -11.56
C LEU A 71 6.18 17.04 -12.85
N THR A 72 6.79 18.21 -12.75
CA THR A 72 7.00 19.10 -13.88
C THR A 72 8.44 19.02 -14.34
N VAL A 73 8.63 18.81 -15.63
CA VAL A 73 9.93 18.86 -16.29
C VAL A 73 10.12 20.26 -16.89
N PRO A 74 11.29 20.91 -16.73
CA PRO A 74 11.58 22.16 -17.41
C PRO A 74 11.42 22.02 -18.93
N GLY A 75 10.58 22.85 -19.55
CA GLY A 75 10.27 22.74 -20.99
C GLY A 75 11.49 22.91 -21.91
N GLN A 76 12.51 23.65 -21.45
CA GLN A 76 13.78 23.85 -22.14
C GLN A 76 14.56 22.55 -22.33
N GLU A 77 14.46 21.61 -21.37
CA GLU A 77 15.19 20.34 -21.41
C GLU A 77 14.59 19.36 -22.42
N CYS A 78 13.32 19.56 -22.78
CA CYS A 78 12.50 18.65 -23.60
C CYS A 78 12.36 19.02 -25.09
N GLY A 79 13.18 19.94 -25.59
CA GLY A 79 13.22 20.27 -27.03
C GLY A 79 11.98 20.98 -27.58
N SER A 80 11.00 21.33 -26.73
CA SER A 80 9.73 21.94 -27.13
C SER A 80 9.86 23.42 -27.56
N GLY A 81 11.06 24.01 -27.39
CA GLY A 81 11.31 25.44 -27.68
C GLY A 81 10.49 26.40 -26.80
N SER A 82 9.81 25.87 -25.79
CA SER A 82 8.89 26.58 -24.90
C SER A 82 9.39 26.48 -23.47
N ASP A 83 9.41 27.61 -22.74
CA ASP A 83 9.78 27.68 -21.32
C ASP A 83 8.67 27.14 -20.39
N VAL A 84 7.58 26.62 -20.96
CA VAL A 84 6.46 26.11 -20.17
C VAL A 84 6.80 24.74 -19.58
N PRO A 85 6.72 24.56 -18.25
CA PRO A 85 6.96 23.28 -17.62
C PRO A 85 5.95 22.22 -18.10
N LEU A 86 6.46 21.03 -18.43
CA LEU A 86 5.68 19.92 -18.96
C LEU A 86 5.38 18.91 -17.83
N PRO A 87 4.11 18.58 -17.55
CA PRO A 87 3.79 17.53 -16.58
C PRO A 87 4.22 16.16 -17.12
N LEU A 88 4.92 15.40 -16.25
CA LEU A 88 5.50 14.09 -16.58
C LEU A 88 4.42 13.07 -16.97
N GLY A 89 3.28 13.07 -16.28
CA GLY A 89 2.14 12.19 -16.59
C GLY A 89 1.38 12.61 -17.85
N ASP A 90 0.95 13.87 -17.93
CA ASP A 90 0.03 14.28 -19.01
C ASP A 90 0.73 14.56 -20.34
N LYS A 91 2.02 14.93 -20.35
CA LYS A 91 2.73 15.26 -21.60
C LYS A 91 3.73 14.20 -22.01
N ILE A 92 4.67 13.88 -21.12
CA ILE A 92 5.77 12.97 -21.44
C ILE A 92 5.24 11.53 -21.53
N LEU A 93 4.48 11.07 -20.54
CA LEU A 93 3.92 9.72 -20.55
C LEU A 93 2.82 9.57 -21.62
N GLU A 94 2.04 10.61 -21.92
CA GLU A 94 1.10 10.60 -23.05
C GLU A 94 1.83 10.41 -24.39
N ASP A 95 2.86 11.21 -24.66
CA ASP A 95 3.65 11.15 -25.89
C ASP A 95 4.37 9.79 -26.04
N CYS A 96 4.88 9.26 -24.94
CA CYS A 96 5.41 7.90 -24.91
C CYS A 96 4.35 6.88 -25.34
N ALA A 97 3.15 6.92 -24.75
CA ALA A 97 2.08 5.98 -25.08
C ALA A 97 1.60 6.11 -26.53
N GLN A 98 1.64 7.32 -27.10
CA GLN A 98 1.27 7.58 -28.50
C GLN A 98 2.21 6.91 -29.49
N HIS A 99 3.50 6.89 -29.17
CA HIS A 99 4.52 6.35 -30.06
C HIS A 99 4.95 4.92 -29.72
N TYR A 100 4.42 4.35 -28.64
CA TYR A 100 4.75 3.00 -28.18
C TYR A 100 4.41 1.92 -29.22
N GLY A 101 5.41 1.11 -29.60
CA GLY A 101 5.27 0.02 -30.57
C GLY A 101 5.20 0.45 -32.04
N SER A 102 5.40 1.73 -32.35
CA SER A 102 5.39 2.24 -33.74
C SER A 102 6.71 2.06 -34.49
N GLY A 103 7.74 1.47 -33.86
CA GLY A 103 9.09 1.29 -34.42
C GLY A 103 9.67 -0.11 -34.22
N PRO A 104 10.80 -0.44 -34.88
CA PRO A 104 11.50 -1.71 -34.70
C PRO A 104 11.95 -1.92 -33.24
N PRO A 105 12.02 -3.17 -32.76
CA PRO A 105 12.11 -3.54 -31.33
C PRO A 105 13.37 -3.09 -30.58
N ASN A 106 14.30 -2.40 -31.24
CA ASN A 106 15.57 -1.95 -30.68
C ASN A 106 15.77 -0.43 -30.76
N TYR A 107 14.77 0.35 -31.17
CA TYR A 107 14.89 1.81 -31.27
C TYR A 107 13.63 2.53 -30.83
N ASP A 108 13.74 3.10 -29.63
CA ASP A 108 12.88 4.06 -28.93
C ASP A 108 12.66 5.40 -29.67
N GLY A 109 12.70 5.44 -31.00
CA GLY A 109 13.23 6.59 -31.74
C GLY A 109 12.25 7.68 -32.20
N ARG A 110 10.98 7.67 -31.79
CA ARG A 110 10.04 8.73 -32.16
C ARG A 110 9.19 9.10 -30.96
N SER A 111 9.39 10.32 -30.50
CA SER A 111 8.58 10.97 -29.49
C SER A 111 8.61 12.46 -29.86
N ASP A 112 7.50 13.16 -29.63
CA ASP A 112 7.43 14.59 -29.92
C ASP A 112 8.31 15.38 -28.94
N PHE A 113 8.56 14.84 -27.74
CA PHE A 113 9.47 15.42 -26.76
C PHE A 113 10.80 14.66 -26.70
N LEU A 114 11.89 15.42 -26.61
CA LEU A 114 13.24 14.89 -26.41
C LEU A 114 13.85 15.57 -25.17
N CYS A 115 13.73 14.91 -24.02
CA CYS A 115 14.16 15.41 -22.72
C CYS A 115 15.54 14.88 -22.37
N ASP A 116 16.52 15.74 -22.10
CA ASP A 116 17.92 15.35 -21.80
C ASP A 116 18.52 14.39 -22.86
N ASN A 117 18.21 14.63 -24.14
CA ASN A 117 18.57 13.76 -25.27
C ASN A 117 17.97 12.34 -25.20
N LYS A 118 16.89 12.15 -24.46
CA LYS A 118 16.16 10.90 -24.32
C LYS A 118 14.74 11.05 -24.81
N HIS A 119 14.23 10.02 -25.46
CA HIS A 119 12.83 9.96 -25.88
C HIS A 119 11.91 9.83 -24.66
N SER A 120 10.67 10.27 -24.82
CA SER A 120 9.69 10.40 -23.73
C SER A 120 9.54 9.13 -22.89
N CYS A 121 9.57 7.95 -23.51
CA CYS A 121 9.47 6.67 -22.81
C CYS A 121 10.67 6.41 -21.90
N GLN A 122 11.89 6.51 -22.43
CA GLN A 122 13.12 6.32 -21.68
C GLN A 122 13.26 7.38 -20.57
N TYR A 123 12.96 8.64 -20.89
CA TYR A 123 13.02 9.72 -19.92
C TYR A 123 12.03 9.50 -18.76
N PHE A 124 10.80 9.10 -19.07
CA PHE A 124 9.80 8.76 -18.06
C PHE A 124 10.28 7.62 -17.16
N GLU A 125 10.78 6.53 -17.75
CA GLU A 125 11.24 5.36 -17.00
C GLU A 125 12.37 5.71 -16.03
N GLU A 126 13.40 6.43 -16.49
CA GLU A 126 14.53 6.81 -15.65
C GLU A 126 14.13 7.82 -14.56
N THR A 127 13.31 8.82 -14.91
CA THR A 127 12.83 9.83 -13.96
C THR A 127 11.94 9.18 -12.90
N ALA A 128 11.00 8.33 -13.31
CA ALA A 128 10.13 7.62 -12.40
C ALA A 128 10.92 6.66 -11.49
N SER A 129 11.90 5.94 -12.02
CA SER A 129 12.78 5.08 -11.23
C SER A 129 13.52 5.87 -10.16
N THR A 130 14.12 7.01 -10.54
CA THR A 130 14.87 7.88 -9.62
C THR A 130 13.97 8.43 -8.52
N VAL A 131 12.80 8.97 -8.89
CA VAL A 131 11.84 9.55 -7.96
C VAL A 131 11.29 8.49 -7.00
N LEU A 132 10.96 7.30 -7.49
CA LEU A 132 10.44 6.22 -6.66
C LEU A 132 11.49 5.64 -5.72
N GLU A 133 12.74 5.52 -6.16
CA GLU A 133 13.84 5.10 -5.28
C GLU A 133 14.06 6.13 -4.16
N ASP A 134 14.01 7.43 -4.48
CA ASP A 134 14.15 8.48 -3.48
C ASP A 134 12.94 8.60 -2.53
N ALA A 135 11.72 8.39 -3.02
CA ALA A 135 10.50 8.54 -2.24
C ALA A 135 10.13 7.28 -1.43
N VAL A 136 10.31 6.10 -2.01
CA VAL A 136 9.85 4.81 -1.47
C VAL A 136 11.04 3.92 -1.10
N GLY A 137 12.03 3.82 -1.99
CA GLY A 137 13.23 3.00 -1.78
C GLY A 137 14.03 3.42 -0.54
N ARG A 138 14.25 4.72 -0.34
CA ARG A 138 14.93 5.27 0.88
C ARG A 138 14.22 4.94 2.19
N VAL A 139 12.92 4.66 2.16
CA VAL A 139 12.12 4.26 3.34
C VAL A 139 12.26 2.75 3.61
N GLY A 140 13.08 2.04 2.81
CA GLY A 140 13.30 0.60 2.92
C GLY A 140 12.11 -0.22 2.44
N LYS A 141 11.28 0.33 1.54
CA LYS A 141 10.13 -0.36 0.96
C LYS A 141 10.43 -0.78 -0.48
N ARG A 142 9.95 -1.96 -0.85
CA ARG A 142 9.99 -2.45 -2.22
C ARG A 142 8.80 -1.87 -2.98
N TYR A 143 9.01 -1.58 -4.27
CA TYR A 143 7.95 -1.06 -5.11
C TYR A 143 7.97 -1.69 -6.51
N GLU A 144 6.81 -1.68 -7.15
CA GLU A 144 6.62 -2.06 -8.54
C GLU A 144 5.61 -1.10 -9.19
N LEU A 145 6.08 -0.26 -10.12
CA LEU A 145 5.22 0.59 -10.94
C LEU A 145 4.90 -0.15 -12.25
N GLN A 146 3.62 -0.40 -12.47
CA GLN A 146 3.11 -0.99 -13.70
C GLN A 146 2.38 0.08 -14.52
N VAL A 147 2.80 0.25 -15.77
CA VAL A 147 2.11 1.09 -16.74
C VAL A 147 1.61 0.21 -17.87
N SER A 148 0.30 0.18 -18.08
CA SER A 148 -0.35 -0.63 -19.12
C SER A 148 -1.15 0.24 -20.08
N LEU A 149 -1.11 -0.09 -21.36
CA LEU A 149 -1.93 0.51 -22.40
C LEU A 149 -3.05 -0.45 -22.79
N LEU A 150 -4.29 -0.01 -22.61
CA LEU A 150 -5.48 -0.67 -23.13
C LEU A 150 -5.84 -0.01 -24.47
N ARG A 151 -5.52 -0.68 -25.58
CA ARG A 151 -5.82 -0.19 -26.94
C ARG A 151 -7.33 -0.20 -27.18
N LEU A 152 -7.80 0.59 -28.15
CA LEU A 152 -9.22 0.62 -28.55
C LEU A 152 -9.79 -0.74 -28.98
N GLY A 153 -8.94 -1.70 -29.35
CA GLY A 153 -9.30 -3.09 -29.67
C GLY A 153 -9.45 -4.03 -28.46
N GLY A 154 -9.24 -3.53 -27.24
CA GLY A 154 -9.34 -4.33 -26.00
C GLY A 154 -8.05 -5.08 -25.62
N GLU A 155 -7.02 -5.02 -26.44
CA GLU A 155 -5.70 -5.56 -26.10
C GLU A 155 -5.03 -4.71 -25.02
N GLN A 156 -4.61 -5.36 -23.94
CA GLN A 156 -3.85 -4.74 -22.86
C GLN A 156 -2.38 -5.15 -22.98
N GLU A 157 -1.50 -4.17 -23.05
CA GLU A 157 -0.05 -4.36 -23.12
C GLU A 157 0.63 -3.61 -21.96
N THR A 158 1.61 -4.23 -21.30
CA THR A 158 2.40 -3.53 -20.28
C THR A 158 3.54 -2.79 -20.98
N ILE A 159 3.53 -1.46 -20.91
CA ILE A 159 4.56 -0.60 -21.49
C ILE A 159 5.81 -0.63 -20.60
N PHE A 160 5.64 -0.41 -19.30
CA PHE A 160 6.74 -0.36 -18.35
C PHE A 160 6.46 -1.19 -17.11
N LEU A 161 7.54 -1.77 -16.59
CA LEU A 161 7.56 -2.44 -15.29
C LEU A 161 8.79 -2.00 -14.51
N ILE A 162 8.65 -0.94 -13.73
CA ILE A 162 9.74 -0.36 -12.95
C ILE A 162 9.72 -0.98 -11.57
N ARG A 163 10.87 -1.48 -11.11
CA ARG A 163 11.02 -2.17 -9.82
C ARG A 163 12.11 -1.50 -9.00
N SER A 164 11.98 -1.58 -7.68
CA SER A 164 13.04 -1.13 -6.76
C SER A 164 14.33 -1.93 -6.98
N ALA A 165 15.46 -1.37 -6.57
CA ALA A 165 16.74 -2.07 -6.59
C ALA A 165 16.73 -3.36 -5.73
N ALA A 166 15.88 -3.41 -4.70
CA ALA A 166 15.67 -4.58 -3.84
C ALA A 166 14.68 -5.62 -4.43
N GLY A 167 14.20 -5.40 -5.66
CA GLY A 167 13.25 -6.25 -6.37
C GLY A 167 11.84 -5.66 -6.46
N GLY A 168 10.98 -6.31 -7.25
CA GLY A 168 9.57 -5.93 -7.40
C GLY A 168 8.67 -6.53 -6.32
N CYS A 169 7.35 -6.36 -6.49
CA CYS A 169 6.34 -6.93 -5.61
C CYS A 169 5.78 -8.24 -6.19
N PRO A 170 6.27 -9.42 -5.76
CA PRO A 170 5.86 -10.70 -6.32
C PRO A 170 4.35 -10.97 -6.18
N LYS A 171 3.72 -11.44 -7.26
CA LYS A 171 2.28 -11.77 -7.30
C LYS A 171 1.88 -12.88 -6.32
N SER A 172 2.83 -13.72 -5.90
CA SER A 172 2.59 -14.81 -4.95
C SER A 172 2.26 -14.32 -3.54
N PHE A 173 2.59 -13.06 -3.20
CA PHE A 173 2.37 -12.45 -1.89
C PHE A 173 1.31 -11.34 -1.97
N ALA A 174 0.15 -11.66 -2.54
CA ALA A 174 -0.94 -10.69 -2.72
C ALA A 174 -1.42 -10.05 -1.39
N SER A 175 -1.18 -10.70 -0.25
CA SER A 175 -1.52 -10.17 1.09
C SER A 175 -0.63 -9.01 1.55
N ASP A 176 0.60 -8.91 1.03
CA ASP A 176 1.61 -7.94 1.51
C ASP A 176 1.85 -6.80 0.51
N ARG A 177 1.00 -6.69 -0.50
CA ARG A 177 1.10 -5.67 -1.54
C ARG A 177 -0.10 -4.74 -1.52
N ASP A 178 0.16 -3.47 -1.27
CA ASP A 178 -0.84 -2.40 -1.37
C ASP A 178 -0.64 -1.62 -2.67
N GLY A 179 -1.73 -1.26 -3.33
CA GLY A 179 -1.72 -0.56 -4.61
C GLY A 179 -2.28 0.86 -4.52
N SER A 180 -1.73 1.78 -5.30
CA SER A 180 -2.17 3.18 -5.41
C SER A 180 -3.61 3.37 -5.88
N GLY A 181 -4.26 2.32 -6.38
CA GLY A 181 -5.41 2.43 -7.28
C GLY A 181 -4.95 2.69 -8.71
N LEU A 182 -5.91 2.68 -9.65
CA LEU A 182 -5.64 2.93 -11.06
C LEU A 182 -5.63 4.44 -11.34
N TYR A 183 -4.61 4.90 -12.05
CA TYR A 183 -4.50 6.26 -12.58
C TYR A 183 -4.71 6.21 -14.09
N PRO A 184 -5.96 6.35 -14.57
CA PRO A 184 -6.26 6.33 -15.99
C PRO A 184 -5.87 7.67 -16.65
N LEU A 185 -5.23 7.58 -17.81
CA LEU A 185 -4.97 8.70 -18.71
C LEU A 185 -5.50 8.36 -20.10
N GLN A 186 -6.42 9.18 -20.62
CA GLN A 186 -6.99 8.96 -21.95
C GLN A 186 -6.04 9.50 -23.01
N ILE A 187 -5.57 8.62 -23.90
CA ILE A 187 -4.66 8.96 -24.99
C ILE A 187 -5.46 9.05 -26.27
N ARG A 188 -5.40 10.21 -26.93
CA ARG A 188 -6.14 10.43 -28.18
C ARG A 188 -5.74 9.39 -29.23
N GLN A 189 -6.73 8.75 -29.85
CA GLN A 189 -6.57 7.81 -30.97
C GLN A 189 -5.88 6.46 -30.65
N VAL A 190 -5.34 6.27 -29.44
CA VAL A 190 -4.60 5.05 -29.06
C VAL A 190 -5.40 4.20 -28.08
N GLY A 191 -5.94 4.81 -27.03
CA GLY A 191 -6.70 4.09 -26.01
C GLY A 191 -6.57 4.68 -24.61
N LEU A 192 -6.62 3.81 -23.59
CA LEU A 192 -6.56 4.16 -22.19
C LEU A 192 -5.24 3.69 -21.58
N LEU A 193 -4.42 4.62 -21.13
CA LEU A 193 -3.24 4.31 -20.35
C LEU A 193 -3.64 4.15 -18.88
N GLN A 194 -3.18 3.10 -18.22
CA GLN A 194 -3.43 2.81 -16.83
C GLN A 194 -2.10 2.67 -16.10
N SER A 195 -1.90 3.51 -15.09
CA SER A 195 -0.72 3.41 -14.21
C SER A 195 -1.13 2.97 -12.81
N GLN A 196 -0.33 2.08 -12.22
CA GLN A 196 -0.54 1.58 -10.86
C GLN A 196 0.78 1.34 -10.16
N LEU A 197 0.98 1.97 -9.01
CA LEU A 197 2.12 1.75 -8.14
C LEU A 197 1.75 0.76 -7.04
N PHE A 198 2.56 -0.29 -6.91
CA PHE A 198 2.49 -1.23 -5.81
C PHE A 198 3.63 -0.99 -4.83
N ILE A 199 3.34 -1.06 -3.54
CA ILE A 199 4.32 -1.01 -2.45
C ILE A 199 4.19 -2.28 -1.62
N CYS A 200 5.32 -2.88 -1.26
CA CYS A 200 5.41 -4.06 -0.43
C CYS A 200 6.62 -3.96 0.52
N ASP A 201 6.61 -4.79 1.57
CA ASP A 201 7.72 -4.92 2.51
C ASP A 201 8.82 -5.81 1.93
#